data_AF-A0AAW9VBI2-F1
#
_entry.id   AF-A0AAW9VBI2-F1
#
_cell.length_a   1.000
_cell.length_b   1.000
_cell.length_c   1.000
_cell.angle_alpha   90.00
_cell.angle_beta   90.00
_cell.angle_gamma   90.00
#
_symmetry.space_group_name_H-M   'P 1'
#
loop_
_entity.id
_entity.type
_entity.pdbx_description
1 polymer ?
#
loop_
_entity_poly.entity_id
_entity_poly.type
_entity_poly.pdbx_seq_one_letter_code
_entity_poly.pdbx_strand_id
1 'polypeptide(L)' 'MNAAPDGKPEEKKGVVKGKKHQITITMAPELIEQIDTAAAENGQSRAAWINMSCINTLNYGLQIQGKKN' A
#
# COMPACT_ATOMS: atom_id res chain seq x y z
N MET A 1 42.13 -17.89 -15.79
CA MET A 1 40.71 -17.91 -15.35
C MET A 1 40.40 -16.55 -14.76
N ASN A 2 39.69 -15.68 -15.47
CA ASN A 2 39.19 -14.40 -14.94
C ASN A 2 37.66 -14.49 -14.97
N ALA A 3 37.05 -14.59 -13.79
CA ALA A 3 35.60 -14.60 -13.62
C ALA A 3 35.10 -13.16 -13.44
N ALA A 4 34.17 -12.74 -14.28
CA ALA A 4 33.46 -11.47 -14.15
C ALA A 4 32.52 -11.51 -12.93
N PRO A 5 32.27 -10.40 -12.23
CA PRO A 5 31.25 -10.37 -11.20
C PRO A 5 29.88 -10.17 -11.87
N ASP A 6 29.13 -11.25 -12.02
CA ASP A 6 27.72 -11.20 -12.39
C ASP A 6 26.96 -10.39 -11.33
N GLY A 7 26.29 -9.33 -11.79
CA GLY A 7 25.50 -8.42 -10.96
C GLY A 7 24.41 -9.17 -10.20
N LYS A 8 24.43 -9.03 -8.87
CA LYS A 8 23.36 -9.56 -8.02
C LYS A 8 22.14 -8.61 -8.09
N PRO A 9 20.93 -9.14 -8.26
CA PRO A 9 19.71 -8.35 -8.38
C PRO A 9 19.45 -7.60 -7.06
N GLU A 10 18.97 -6.36 -7.17
CA GLU A 10 18.57 -5.53 -6.04
C GLU A 10 17.56 -6.27 -5.16
N GLU A 11 18.01 -6.73 -3.99
CA GLU A 11 17.14 -7.27 -2.96
C GLU A 11 16.22 -6.14 -2.48
N LYS A 12 14.95 -6.20 -2.88
CA LYS A 12 13.89 -5.35 -2.33
C LYS A 12 13.82 -5.60 -0.82
N LYS A 13 14.46 -4.72 -0.07
CA LYS A 13 14.47 -4.66 1.41
C LYS A 13 13.07 -4.32 1.94
N GLY A 14 12.15 -5.28 1.87
CA GLY A 14 10.89 -5.26 2.61
C GLY A 14 11.02 -6.17 3.81
N VAL A 15 10.96 -5.62 5.03
CA VAL A 15 10.97 -6.42 6.27
C VAL A 15 9.66 -7.21 6.34
N VAL A 16 9.73 -8.53 6.24
CA VAL A 16 8.57 -9.43 6.29
C VAL A 16 8.13 -9.61 7.76
N LYS A 17 7.18 -8.79 8.20
CA LYS A 17 6.54 -8.92 9.53
C LYS A 17 5.33 -9.86 9.41
N GLY A 18 5.58 -11.18 9.44
CA GLY A 18 4.56 -12.23 9.21
C GLY A 18 4.31 -12.51 7.71
N LYS A 19 3.15 -13.05 7.31
CA LYS A 19 2.81 -13.32 5.87
C LYS A 19 2.49 -12.06 5.04
N LYS A 20 2.67 -10.85 5.59
CA LYS A 20 2.29 -9.59 4.95
C LYS A 20 3.54 -8.84 4.49
N HIS A 21 3.49 -8.31 3.26
CA HIS A 21 4.54 -7.48 2.71
C HIS A 21 4.27 -6.01 3.04
N GLN A 22 5.30 -5.31 3.53
CA GLN A 22 5.25 -3.86 3.70
C GLN A 22 5.39 -3.16 2.34
N ILE A 23 4.55 -2.15 2.11
CA ILE A 23 4.67 -1.24 0.97
C ILE A 23 4.88 0.18 1.50
N THR A 24 5.67 0.98 0.77
CA THR A 24 5.85 2.41 1.03
C THR A 24 5.23 3.18 -0.11
N ILE A 25 4.36 4.13 0.19
CA ILE A 25 3.72 5.02 -0.79
C ILE A 25 3.87 6.46 -0.32
N THR A 26 4.07 7.37 -1.27
CA THR A 26 4.08 8.81 -1.02
C THR A 26 2.72 9.37 -1.39
N MET A 27 2.11 10.12 -0.47
CA MET A 27 0.81 10.75 -0.63
C MET A 27 0.92 12.22 -0.22
N ALA A 28 0.02 13.04 -0.75
CA ALA A 28 -0.05 14.43 -0.35
C ALA A 28 -0.47 14.54 1.14
N PRO A 29 0.11 15.46 1.94
CA PRO A 29 -0.20 15.57 3.37
C PRO A 29 -1.69 15.72 3.65
N GLU A 30 -2.39 16.50 2.84
CA GLU A 30 -3.83 16.74 2.96
C GLU A 30 -4.66 15.46 2.77
N LEU A 31 -4.19 14.52 1.93
CA LEU A 31 -4.86 13.24 1.76
C LEU A 31 -4.65 12.33 2.97
N ILE A 32 -3.45 12.39 3.59
CA ILE A 32 -3.14 11.63 4.79
C ILE A 32 -4.03 12.09 5.95
N GLU A 33 -4.23 13.40 6.13
CA GLU A 33 -5.12 13.95 7.16
C GLU A 33 -6.58 13.54 6.96
N GLN A 34 -7.06 13.52 5.71
CA GLN A 34 -8.42 13.05 5.40
C GLN A 34 -8.57 11.57 5.76
N ILE A 35 -7.57 10.74 5.43
CA ILE A 35 -7.57 9.31 5.79
C ILE A 35 -7.57 9.12 7.31
N ASP A 36 -6.76 9.88 8.05
CA ASP A 36 -6.70 9.80 9.51
C ASP A 36 -8.02 10.18 10.16
N THR A 37 -8.64 11.25 9.67
CA THR A 37 -9.95 11.70 10.14
C THR A 37 -10.99 10.60 9.95
N ALA A 38 -11.10 10.07 8.73
CA ALA A 38 -12.03 8.99 8.44
C ALA A 38 -11.75 7.72 9.26
N ALA A 39 -10.48 7.38 9.47
CA ALA A 39 -10.08 6.24 10.30
C ALA A 39 -10.49 6.45 11.77
N ALA A 40 -10.25 7.65 12.32
CA ALA A 40 -10.61 8.00 13.69
C ALA A 40 -12.11 7.99 13.93
N GLU A 41 -12.92 8.50 13.00
CA GLU A 41 -14.38 8.45 13.04
C GLU A 41 -14.92 7.01 13.09
N ASN A 42 -14.20 6.07 12.45
CA ASN A 42 -14.54 4.65 12.44
C ASN A 42 -13.86 3.86 13.58
N GLY A 43 -13.14 4.51 14.49
CA GLY A 43 -12.40 3.87 15.58
C GLY A 43 -11.27 2.95 15.11
N GLN A 44 -10.73 3.19 13.91
CA GLN A 44 -9.71 2.37 13.26
C GLN A 44 -8.36 3.10 13.18
N SER A 45 -7.29 2.33 13.06
CA SER A 45 -5.98 2.90 12.69
C SER A 45 -5.94 3.23 11.19
N ARG A 46 -5.10 4.20 10.79
CA ARG A 46 -4.82 4.52 9.38
C ARG A 46 -4.56 3.28 8.53
N ALA A 47 -3.72 2.37 9.02
CA ALA A 47 -3.37 1.15 8.30
C ALA A 47 -4.56 0.19 8.16
N ALA A 48 -5.38 0.06 9.20
CA ALA A 48 -6.59 -0.77 9.15
C ALA A 48 -7.61 -0.21 8.15
N TRP A 49 -7.81 1.12 8.17
CA TRP A 49 -8.69 1.83 7.25
C TRP A 49 -8.27 1.67 5.79
N ILE A 50 -6.98 1.90 5.48
CA ILE A 50 -6.43 1.70 4.14
C ILE A 50 -6.63 0.25 3.68
N ASN A 51 -6.31 -0.72 4.53
CA ASN A 51 -6.44 -2.13 4.18
C ASN A 51 -7.90 -2.53 3.92
N MET A 52 -8.83 -2.06 4.76
CA MET A 52 -10.27 -2.26 4.55
C MET A 52 -10.75 -1.61 3.27
N SER A 53 -10.30 -0.39 2.97
CA SER A 53 -10.65 0.33 1.75
C SER A 53 -10.22 -0.46 0.52
N CYS A 54 -9.01 -1.03 0.52
CA CYS A 54 -8.52 -1.90 -0.55
C CYS A 54 -9.38 -3.17 -0.69
N ILE A 55 -9.67 -3.86 0.41
CA ILE A 55 -10.50 -5.08 0.39
C ILE A 55 -11.91 -4.78 -0.12
N ASN A 56 -12.54 -3.72 0.40
CA ASN A 56 -13.86 -3.28 -0.02
C ASN A 56 -13.89 -2.97 -1.52
N THR A 57 -12.88 -2.23 -2.00
CA THR A 57 -12.73 -1.91 -3.41
C THR A 57 -12.58 -3.15 -4.29
N LEU A 58 -11.81 -4.15 -3.84
CA LEU A 58 -11.62 -5.39 -4.59
C LEU A 58 -12.88 -6.27 -4.62
N ASN A 59 -13.68 -6.26 -3.54
CA ASN A 59 -14.89 -7.08 -3.43
C ASN A 59 -16.10 -6.45 -4.10
N TYR A 60 -16.26 -5.13 -4.01
CA TYR A 60 -17.44 -4.40 -4.48
C TYR A 60 -17.18 -3.55 -5.73
N GLY A 61 -15.93 -3.52 -6.21
CA GLY A 61 -15.49 -2.72 -7.33
C GLY A 61 -15.08 -1.30 -6.94
N LEU A 62 -14.21 -0.70 -7.74
CA LEU A 62 -13.85 0.70 -7.63
C LEU A 62 -14.68 1.51 -8.62
N GLN A 63 -15.54 2.42 -8.12
CA GLN A 63 -16.05 3.48 -8.97
C GLN A 63 -14.99 4.58 -9.06
N ILE A 64 -14.01 4.39 -9.94
CA ILE A 64 -13.20 5.52 -10.40
C ILE A 64 -14.13 6.32 -11.31
N GLN A 65 -14.57 7.50 -10.87
CA GLN A 65 -15.14 8.48 -11.80
C GLN A 65 -14.08 8.77 -12.86
N GLY A 66 -14.17 8.08 -14.01
CA GLY A 66 -13.26 8.26 -15.13
C GLY A 66 -12.66 7.03 -15.81
N LYS A 67 -13.15 5.79 -15.63
CA LYS A 67 -13.03 4.78 -16.70
C LYS A 67 -13.96 3.58 -16.49
N LYS A 68 -14.97 3.48 -17.38
CA LYS A 68 -15.60 2.20 -17.74
C LYS A 68 -14.53 1.28 -18.32
N ASN A 69 -14.45 0.06 -17.81
CA ASN A 69 -14.09 -1.10 -18.64
C ASN A 69 -15.38 -1.86 -18.93
#